data_AF-A0A5K7ZHE4-F1
#
_entry.id   AF-A0A5K7ZHE4-F1
#
_cell.length_a   1.000
_cell.length_b   1.000
_cell.length_c   1.000
_cell.angle_alpha   90.00
_cell.angle_beta   90.00
_cell.angle_gamma   90.00
#
_symmetry.space_group_name_H-M   'P 1'
#
loop_
_entity.id
_entity.type
_entity.pdbx_description
1 polymer ?
#
loop_
_entity_poly.entity_id
_entity_poly.type
_entity_poly.pdbx_seq_one_letter_code
_entity_poly.pdbx_strand_id
1 'polypeptide(L)'
;MAKTLFGAMFFLILTGCTLMQMQHENEILQARIDKKEGQLEALQQETRRLDEKQRQLAVELKKRTLTLNQLNTELDTLVSQNRQLVAMGKSQRRDMSQVEAEILALESKQKELADLKTQALPSSAKAEKVAQLQEEIRNYLVMGLKSKHRQNLQ
;
A
#
# COMPACT_ATOMS: atom_id res chain seq x y z
N MET A 1 33.89 -90.97 43.78
CA MET A 1 34.29 -89.78 43.00
C MET A 1 33.43 -89.49 41.77
N ALA A 2 32.51 -90.37 41.33
CA ALA A 2 31.64 -90.09 40.18
C ALA A 2 30.47 -89.12 40.46
N LYS A 3 29.99 -89.02 41.71
CA LYS A 3 28.83 -88.17 42.07
C LYS A 3 29.15 -86.66 42.06
N THR A 4 30.39 -86.26 42.30
CA THR A 4 30.81 -84.85 42.27
C THR A 4 31.05 -84.34 40.85
N LEU A 5 31.47 -85.21 39.93
CA LEU A 5 31.67 -84.86 38.51
C LEU A 5 30.35 -84.64 37.78
N PHE A 6 29.32 -85.43 38.09
CA PHE A 6 27.99 -85.29 37.49
C PHE A 6 27.28 -84.01 37.94
N GLY A 7 27.47 -83.59 39.20
CA GLY A 7 26.93 -82.33 39.72
C GLY A 7 27.57 -81.09 39.08
N ALA A 8 28.89 -81.11 38.84
CA ALA A 8 29.60 -80.00 38.19
C ALA A 8 29.20 -79.83 36.72
N MET A 9 28.95 -80.92 35.99
CA MET A 9 28.53 -80.88 34.58
C MET A 9 27.10 -80.33 34.41
N PHE A 10 26.19 -80.66 35.33
CA PHE A 10 24.81 -80.14 35.32
C PHE A 10 24.78 -78.63 35.63
N PHE A 11 25.64 -78.17 36.53
CA PHE A 11 25.79 -76.75 36.84
C PHE A 11 26.29 -75.96 35.62
N LEU A 12 27.29 -76.49 34.89
CA LEU A 12 27.84 -75.85 33.69
C LEU A 12 26.80 -75.69 32.57
N ILE A 13 25.95 -76.70 32.35
CA ILE A 13 24.89 -76.66 31.34
C ILE A 13 23.82 -75.63 31.70
N LEU A 14 23.39 -75.60 32.97
CA LEU A 14 22.41 -74.62 33.45
C LEU A 14 22.94 -73.19 33.39
N THR A 15 24.20 -72.96 33.77
CA THR A 15 24.85 -71.64 33.67
C THR A 15 25.09 -71.20 32.22
N GLY A 16 25.30 -72.14 31.30
CA GLY A 16 25.46 -71.86 29.87
C GLY A 16 24.19 -71.35 29.22
N CYS A 17 23.03 -71.95 29.52
CA CYS A 17 21.73 -71.49 29.00
C CYS A 17 21.37 -70.08 29.51
N THR A 18 21.65 -69.76 30.78
CA THR A 18 21.39 -68.42 31.32
C THR A 18 22.28 -67.34 30.72
N LEU A 19 23.55 -67.67 30.43
CA LEU A 19 24.48 -66.73 29.80
C LEU A 19 24.06 -66.44 28.34
N MET A 20 23.66 -67.47 27.60
CA MET A 20 23.21 -67.32 26.22
C MET A 20 21.90 -66.53 26.13
N GLN A 21 20.97 -66.73 27.07
CA GLN A 21 19.74 -65.93 27.16
C GLN A 21 20.04 -64.46 27.45
N MET A 22 20.95 -64.16 28.39
CA MET A 22 21.36 -62.79 28.68
C MET A 22 22.07 -62.12 27.51
N GLN A 23 22.90 -62.85 26.74
CA GLN A 23 23.52 -62.32 25.53
C GLN A 23 22.47 -61.94 24.48
N HIS A 24 21.48 -62.81 24.26
CA HIS A 24 20.40 -62.53 23.31
C HIS A 24 19.53 -61.35 23.74
N GLU A 25 19.19 -61.25 25.02
CA GLU A 25 18.45 -60.11 25.58
C GLU A 25 19.25 -58.80 25.43
N ASN A 26 20.57 -58.82 25.65
CA ASN A 26 21.44 -57.67 25.43
C ASN A 26 21.48 -57.24 23.96
N GLU A 27 21.55 -58.17 23.01
CA GLU A 27 21.51 -57.85 21.58
C GLU A 27 20.18 -57.18 21.19
N ILE A 28 19.05 -57.69 21.69
CA ILE A 28 17.72 -57.10 21.46
C ILE A 28 17.63 -55.70 22.07
N LEU A 29 18.14 -55.52 23.29
CA LEU A 29 18.15 -54.22 23.96
C LEU A 29 19.03 -53.23 23.20
N GLN A 30 20.21 -53.65 22.74
CA GLN A 30 21.11 -52.81 21.95
C GLN A 30 20.43 -52.36 20.64
N ALA A 31 19.82 -53.29 19.89
CA ALA A 31 19.09 -52.94 18.67
C ALA A 31 17.92 -51.96 18.93
N ARG A 32 17.27 -52.05 20.09
CA ARG A 32 16.22 -51.10 20.50
C ARG A 32 16.81 -49.73 20.86
N ILE A 33 17.96 -49.69 21.53
CA ILE A 33 18.69 -48.45 21.86
C ILE A 33 19.09 -47.75 20.56
N ASP A 34 19.77 -48.45 19.65
CA ASP A 34 20.21 -47.88 18.36
C ASP A 34 19.02 -47.33 17.56
N LYS A 35 17.89 -48.05 17.55
CA LYS A 35 16.65 -47.58 16.92
C LYS A 35 16.10 -46.32 17.57
N LYS A 36 16.15 -46.23 18.91
CA LYS A 36 15.66 -45.05 19.65
C LYS A 36 16.58 -43.86 19.47
N GLU A 37 17.88 -44.07 19.44
CA GLU A 37 18.88 -43.04 19.13
C GLU A 37 18.66 -42.49 17.73
N GLY A 38 18.49 -43.35 16.72
CA GLY A 38 18.18 -42.91 15.36
C GLY A 38 16.85 -42.13 15.26
N GLN A 39 15.82 -42.53 16.03
CA GLN A 39 14.56 -41.77 16.12
C GLN A 39 14.76 -40.40 16.77
N LEU A 40 15.57 -40.31 17.83
CA LEU A 40 15.88 -39.05 18.51
C LEU A 40 16.66 -38.10 17.61
N GLU A 41 17.64 -38.61 16.87
CA GLU A 41 18.40 -37.82 15.90
C GLU A 41 17.50 -37.28 14.78
N ALA A 42 16.62 -38.12 14.22
CA ALA A 42 15.66 -37.70 13.20
C ALA A 42 14.70 -36.60 13.71
N LEU A 43 14.15 -36.78 14.92
CA LEU A 43 13.29 -35.78 15.56
C LEU A 43 14.05 -34.48 15.85
N GLN A 44 15.31 -34.56 16.27
CA GLN A 44 16.14 -33.39 16.53
C GLN A 44 16.43 -32.63 15.22
N GLN A 45 16.70 -33.33 14.12
CA GLN A 45 16.86 -32.71 12.80
C GLN A 45 15.56 -32.06 12.32
N GLU A 46 14.42 -32.72 12.50
CA GLU A 46 13.12 -32.17 12.14
C GLU A 46 12.79 -30.90 12.96
N THR A 47 13.06 -30.92 14.26
CA THR A 47 12.88 -29.76 15.15
C THR A 47 13.73 -28.57 14.67
N ARG A 48 15.02 -28.79 14.37
CA ARG A 48 15.90 -27.74 13.84
C ARG A 48 15.39 -27.17 12.51
N ARG A 49 14.87 -28.04 11.63
CA ARG A 49 14.31 -27.62 10.34
C ARG A 49 13.04 -26.79 10.52
N LEU A 50 12.16 -27.17 11.45
CA LEU A 50 10.94 -26.43 11.75
C LEU A 50 11.24 -25.07 12.38
N ASP A 51 12.20 -25.02 13.32
CA ASP A 51 12.66 -23.76 13.91
C ASP A 51 13.19 -22.79 12.85
N GLU A 52 13.99 -23.30 11.91
CA GLU A 52 14.52 -22.48 10.82
C GLU A 52 13.40 -21.98 9.90
N LYS A 53 12.44 -22.84 9.54
CA LYS A 53 11.26 -22.42 8.77
C LYS A 53 10.43 -21.38 9.51
N GLN A 54 10.24 -21.53 10.82
CA GLN A 54 9.49 -20.57 11.63
C GLN A 54 10.18 -19.20 11.66
N ARG A 55 11.51 -19.18 11.76
CA ARG A 55 12.30 -17.94 11.67
C ARG A 55 12.17 -17.27 10.30
N GLN A 56 12.28 -18.05 9.23
CA GLN A 56 12.13 -17.54 7.87
C GLN A 56 10.73 -16.94 7.64
N LEU A 57 9.68 -17.65 8.06
CA LEU A 57 8.31 -17.15 7.99
C LEU A 57 8.11 -15.89 8.83
N ALA A 58 8.70 -15.79 10.02
CA ALA A 58 8.61 -14.59 10.85
C ALA A 58 9.27 -13.37 10.17
N VAL A 59 10.44 -13.57 9.54
CA VAL A 59 11.11 -12.52 8.76
C VAL A 59 10.27 -12.11 7.55
N GLU A 60 9.70 -13.08 6.83
CA GLU A 60 8.84 -12.81 5.67
C GLU A 60 7.57 -12.06 6.06
N LEU A 61 6.92 -12.45 7.16
CA LEU A 61 5.76 -11.75 7.71
C LEU A 61 6.11 -10.31 8.07
N LYS A 62 7.24 -10.09 8.78
CA LYS A 62 7.69 -8.74 9.12
C LYS A 62 7.93 -7.88 7.87
N LYS A 63 8.54 -8.45 6.82
CA LYS A 63 8.74 -7.76 5.54
C LYS A 63 7.40 -7.39 4.90
N ARG A 64 6.45 -8.34 4.82
CA ARG A 64 5.12 -8.11 4.26
C ARG A 64 4.35 -7.02 5.02
N THR A 65 4.41 -7.02 6.35
CA THR A 65 3.79 -5.97 7.19
C THR A 65 4.38 -4.59 6.89
N LEU A 66 5.71 -4.49 6.78
CA LEU A 66 6.35 -3.22 6.41
C LEU A 66 5.91 -2.72 5.03
N THR A 67 5.87 -3.61 4.04
CA THR A 67 5.39 -3.27 2.69
C THR A 67 3.93 -2.84 2.70
N LEU A 68 3.05 -3.52 3.45
CA LEU A 68 1.64 -3.12 3.57
C LEU A 68 1.49 -1.73 4.19
N ASN A 69 2.27 -1.41 5.23
CA ASN A 69 2.23 -0.09 5.86
C ASN A 69 2.69 1.02 4.89
N GLN A 70 3.71 0.76 4.08
CA GLN A 70 4.17 1.70 3.05
C GLN A 70 3.08 1.92 1.99
N LEU A 71 2.50 0.84 1.47
CA LEU A 71 1.43 0.91 0.48
C LEU A 71 0.19 1.65 1.00
N ASN A 72 -0.20 1.45 2.26
CA ASN A 72 -1.30 2.20 2.87
C ASN A 72 -0.99 3.70 2.95
N THR A 73 0.24 4.07 3.32
CA THR A 73 0.66 5.48 3.38
C THR A 73 0.64 6.14 2.00
N GLU A 74 1.11 5.43 0.98
CA GLU A 74 1.05 5.88 -0.42
C GLU A 74 -0.39 6.04 -0.90
N LEU A 75 -1.26 5.09 -0.55
CA LEU A 75 -2.69 5.15 -0.90
C LEU A 75 -3.37 6.38 -0.27
N ASP A 76 -3.14 6.63 1.02
CA ASP A 76 -3.68 7.81 1.72
C ASP A 76 -3.19 9.11 1.07
N THR A 77 -1.93 9.15 0.65
CA THR A 77 -1.35 10.29 -0.07
C THR A 77 -2.05 10.50 -1.40
N LEU A 78 -2.24 9.44 -2.20
CA LEU A 78 -2.94 9.51 -3.48
C LEU A 78 -4.39 9.94 -3.32
N VAL A 79 -5.10 9.44 -2.30
CA VAL A 79 -6.47 9.86 -1.99
C VAL A 79 -6.52 11.36 -1.66
N SER A 80 -5.57 11.86 -0.87
CA SER A 80 -5.46 13.28 -0.55
C SER A 80 -5.21 14.13 -1.79
N GLN A 81 -4.23 13.74 -2.61
CA GLN A 81 -3.92 14.42 -3.88
C GLN A 81 -5.12 14.42 -4.84
N ASN A 82 -5.84 13.31 -4.95
CA ASN A 82 -7.04 13.23 -5.78
C ASN A 82 -8.13 14.22 -5.31
N ARG A 83 -8.37 14.30 -4.00
CA ARG A 83 -9.31 15.28 -3.43
C ARG A 83 -8.91 16.73 -3.75
N GLN A 84 -7.62 17.05 -3.66
CA GLN A 84 -7.11 18.37 -4.02
C GLN A 84 -7.32 18.66 -5.52
N LEU A 85 -6.99 17.72 -6.40
CA LEU A 85 -7.20 17.87 -7.84
C LEU A 85 -8.68 18.05 -8.19
N VAL A 86 -9.58 17.33 -7.54
CA VAL A 86 -11.04 17.51 -7.71
C VAL A 86 -11.47 18.91 -7.26
N ALA A 87 -10.95 19.41 -6.14
CA ALA A 87 -11.27 20.75 -5.66
C ALA A 87 -10.75 21.83 -6.63
N MET A 88 -9.50 21.70 -7.09
CA MET A 88 -8.90 22.60 -8.09
C MET A 88 -9.70 22.58 -9.40
N GLY A 89 -10.06 21.39 -9.90
CA GLY A 89 -10.87 21.26 -11.11
C GLY A 89 -12.25 21.90 -10.98
N LYS A 90 -12.89 21.81 -9.79
CA LYS A 90 -14.14 22.52 -9.51
C LYS A 90 -13.94 24.05 -9.50
N SER A 91 -12.85 24.54 -8.92
CA SER A 91 -12.53 25.98 -8.93
C SER A 91 -12.33 26.47 -10.35
N GLN A 92 -11.48 25.79 -11.13
CA GLN A 92 -11.18 26.15 -12.51
C GLN A 92 -12.44 26.19 -13.39
N ARG A 93 -13.38 25.27 -13.19
CA ARG A 93 -14.67 25.31 -13.92
C ARG A 93 -15.52 26.54 -13.56
N ARG A 94 -15.52 26.97 -12.29
CA ARG A 94 -16.21 28.20 -11.89
C ARG A 94 -15.55 29.42 -12.52
N ASP A 95 -14.22 29.48 -12.47
CA ASP A 95 -13.46 30.58 -13.05
C ASP A 95 -13.69 30.67 -14.56
N MET A 96 -13.73 29.53 -15.25
CA MET A 96 -14.05 29.45 -16.68
C MET A 96 -15.47 29.95 -16.97
N SER A 97 -16.46 29.50 -16.20
CA SER A 97 -17.85 29.96 -16.35
C SER A 97 -18.01 31.46 -16.08
N GLN A 98 -17.26 32.01 -15.13
CA GLN A 98 -17.24 33.44 -14.87
C GLN A 98 -16.64 34.21 -16.05
N VAL A 99 -15.50 33.74 -16.59
CA VAL A 99 -14.87 34.34 -17.77
C VAL A 99 -15.81 34.30 -18.98
N GLU A 100 -16.51 33.18 -19.20
CA GLU A 100 -17.51 33.07 -20.27
C GLU A 100 -18.65 34.09 -20.10
N ALA A 101 -19.17 34.27 -18.87
CA ALA A 101 -20.19 35.27 -18.59
C ALA A 101 -19.68 36.71 -18.83
N GLU A 102 -18.43 37.00 -18.46
CA GLU A 102 -17.80 38.29 -18.72
C GLU A 102 -17.62 38.55 -20.22
N ILE A 103 -17.25 37.54 -21.01
CA ILE A 103 -17.15 37.64 -22.47
C ILE A 103 -18.52 37.97 -23.07
N LEU A 104 -19.57 37.22 -22.72
CA LEU A 104 -20.92 37.47 -23.23
C LEU A 104 -21.44 38.88 -22.89
N ALA A 105 -21.15 39.36 -21.68
CA ALA A 105 -21.50 40.72 -21.28
C ALA A 105 -20.78 41.78 -22.13
N LEU A 106 -19.48 41.58 -22.40
CA LEU A 106 -18.70 42.47 -23.27
C LEU A 106 -19.19 42.44 -24.72
N GLU A 107 -19.52 41.27 -25.26
CA GLU A 107 -20.08 41.12 -26.60
C GLU A 107 -21.43 41.86 -26.74
N SER A 108 -22.31 41.76 -25.74
CA SER A 108 -23.57 42.52 -25.70
C SER A 108 -23.33 44.03 -25.72
N LYS A 109 -22.39 44.53 -24.89
CA LYS A 109 -22.04 45.96 -24.87
C LYS A 109 -21.44 46.44 -26.18
N GLN A 110 -20.59 45.62 -26.83
CA GLN A 110 -20.07 45.95 -28.16
C GLN A 110 -21.17 46.01 -29.22
N LYS A 111 -22.13 45.08 -29.18
CA LYS A 111 -23.26 45.08 -30.09
C LYS A 111 -24.14 46.32 -29.90
N GLU A 112 -24.47 46.68 -28.65
CA GLU A 112 -25.20 47.91 -28.34
C GLU A 112 -24.48 49.16 -28.90
N LEU A 113 -23.16 49.20 -28.76
CA LEU A 113 -22.33 50.29 -29.29
C LEU A 113 -22.34 50.34 -30.82
N ALA A 114 -22.37 49.18 -31.49
CA ALA A 114 -22.51 49.10 -32.94
C ALA A 114 -23.90 49.56 -33.41
N ASP A 115 -24.97 49.15 -32.71
CA ASP A 115 -26.35 49.53 -33.03
C ASP A 115 -26.61 51.04 -32.81
N LEU A 116 -26.02 51.63 -31.76
CA LEU A 116 -26.07 53.08 -31.53
C LEU A 116 -25.36 53.89 -32.62
N LYS A 117 -24.30 53.34 -33.21
CA LYS A 117 -23.60 53.98 -34.34
C LYS A 117 -24.47 54.01 -35.58
N THR A 118 -25.27 52.97 -35.83
CA THR A 118 -26.11 52.82 -37.03
C THR A 118 -27.49 53.49 -36.90
N GLN A 119 -28.07 53.65 -35.71
CA GLN A 119 -29.38 54.30 -35.50
C GLN A 119 -29.39 55.77 -35.90
N ALA A 120 -30.46 56.32 -36.49
CA ALA A 120 -30.56 57.76 -36.80
C ALA A 120 -30.95 58.62 -35.59
N LEU A 121 -30.04 58.76 -34.61
CA LEU A 121 -30.16 59.68 -33.46
C LEU A 121 -29.43 61.02 -33.72
N PRO A 122 -29.86 62.14 -33.10
CA PRO A 122 -29.15 63.42 -33.16
C PRO A 122 -27.70 63.25 -32.65
N SER A 123 -26.74 63.86 -33.35
CA SER A 123 -25.31 63.49 -33.23
C SER A 123 -24.70 63.72 -31.84
N SER A 124 -25.21 64.68 -31.05
CA SER A 124 -24.72 64.95 -29.69
C SER A 124 -25.08 63.82 -28.71
N ALA A 125 -26.30 63.31 -28.75
CA ALA A 125 -26.77 62.25 -27.85
C ALA A 125 -26.09 60.90 -28.15
N LYS A 126 -25.73 60.64 -29.41
CA LYS A 126 -24.91 59.48 -29.79
C LYS A 126 -23.50 59.56 -29.24
N ALA A 127 -22.85 60.72 -29.39
CA ALA A 127 -21.48 60.89 -28.96
C ALA A 127 -21.34 60.67 -27.44
N GLU A 128 -22.32 61.17 -26.67
CA GLU A 128 -22.35 61.01 -25.22
C GLU A 128 -22.56 59.54 -24.79
N LYS A 129 -23.53 58.82 -25.38
CA LYS A 129 -23.74 57.40 -25.09
C LYS A 129 -22.57 56.51 -25.53
N VAL A 130 -21.98 56.79 -26.69
CA VAL A 130 -20.80 56.04 -27.17
C VAL A 130 -19.60 56.27 -26.24
N ALA A 131 -19.38 57.50 -25.77
CA ALA A 131 -18.32 57.80 -24.80
C ALA A 131 -18.53 57.09 -23.46
N GLN A 132 -19.77 57.09 -22.93
CA GLN A 132 -20.10 56.37 -21.69
C GLN A 132 -19.85 54.86 -21.82
N LEU A 133 -20.35 54.21 -22.87
CA LEU A 133 -20.14 52.78 -23.08
C LEU A 133 -18.67 52.42 -23.31
N GLN A 134 -17.91 53.26 -24.02
CA GLN A 134 -16.46 53.08 -24.19
C GLN A 134 -15.72 53.16 -22.85
N GLU A 135 -16.10 54.11 -22.00
CA GLU A 135 -15.49 54.27 -20.68
C GLU A 135 -15.87 53.13 -19.74
N GLU A 136 -17.12 52.65 -19.79
CA GLU A 136 -17.53 51.45 -19.05
C GLU A 136 -16.77 50.20 -19.48
N ILE A 137 -16.59 49.96 -20.79
CA ILE A 137 -15.81 48.82 -21.30
C ILE A 137 -14.36 48.94 -20.85
N ARG A 138 -13.76 50.13 -20.95
CA ARG A 138 -12.37 50.39 -20.53
C ARG A 138 -12.19 50.14 -19.03
N ASN A 139 -13.10 50.64 -18.21
CA ASN A 139 -13.08 50.42 -16.75
C ASN A 139 -13.28 48.94 -16.40
N TYR A 140 -14.16 48.23 -17.10
CA TYR A 140 -14.32 46.78 -16.92
C TYR A 140 -13.03 46.01 -17.20
N LEU A 141 -12.33 46.34 -18.29
CA LEU A 141 -11.06 45.69 -18.66
C LEU A 141 -9.94 45.98 -17.65
N VAL A 142 -9.82 47.22 -17.18
CA VAL A 142 -8.80 47.64 -16.20
C VAL A 142 -9.07 47.02 -14.83
N MET A 143 -10.32 46.98 -14.38
CA MET A 143 -10.68 46.34 -13.10
C MET A 143 -10.53 44.81 -13.17
N GLY A 144 -10.90 44.18 -14.29
CA GLY A 144 -10.72 42.75 -14.50
C GLY A 144 -9.23 42.32 -14.50
N LEU A 145 -8.34 43.15 -15.07
CA LEU A 145 -6.89 42.92 -14.99
C LEU A 145 -6.35 43.05 -13.56
N LYS A 146 -6.86 44.01 -12.78
CA LYS A 146 -6.46 44.20 -11.37
C LYS A 146 -6.96 43.08 -10.45
N SER A 147 -8.16 42.56 -10.65
CA SER A 147 -8.71 41.48 -9.82
C SER A 147 -7.95 40.15 -10.05
N LYS A 148 -7.64 39.82 -11.31
CA LYS A 148 -6.83 38.65 -11.68
C LYS A 148 -5.42 38.67 -11.08
N HIS A 149 -4.81 39.86 -10.96
CA HIS A 149 -3.47 39.99 -10.38
C HIS A 149 -3.47 39.76 -8.85
N ARG A 150 -4.56 40.08 -8.14
CA ARG A 150 -4.69 39.81 -6.70
C ARG A 150 -4.98 38.34 -6.38
N GLN A 151 -5.73 37.64 -7.23
CA GLN A 151 -6.04 36.22 -7.02
C GLN A 151 -4.83 35.30 -7.26
N ASN A 152 -3.82 35.71 -8.03
CA ASN A 152 -2.58 34.96 -8.23
C ASN A 152 -1.52 35.16 -7.13
N LEU A 153 -1.77 36.05 -6.15
CA LEU A 153 -0.85 36.40 -5.05
C LEU A 153 -1.29 35.83 -3.69
N GLN A 154 -2.39 35.07 -3.65
CA GLN A 154 -2.91 34.37 -2.47
C GLN A 154 -2.89 32.86 -2.71
#